data_AF-A0A7C9GFU6-F1
#
_entry.id   AF-A0A7C9GFU6-F1
#
_cell.length_a   1.000
_cell.length_b   1.000
_cell.length_c   1.000
_cell.angle_alpha   90.00
_cell.angle_beta   90.00
_cell.angle_gamma   90.00
#
_symmetry.space_group_name_H-M   'P 1'
#
loop_
_entity.id
_entity.type
_entity.pdbx_description
1 polymer ?
#
loop_
_entity_poly.entity_id
_entity_poly.type
_entity_poly.pdbx_seq_one_letter_code
_entity_poly.pdbx_strand_id
1 'polypeptide(L)'
;MHVCKNINVGNRRTSIRIERELWSAVNELCQREGMTVHELCSIIDKFRGGNSLTAALRVFLVVYYRLAATEVGHATAGHGAGVAGRGADRWSPIIAQVFQD
;
A
#
# COMPACT_ATOMS: atom_id res chain seq x y z
N MET A 1 13.60 4.20 12.90
CA MET A 1 12.82 4.90 13.95
C MET A 1 11.38 5.05 13.50
N HIS A 2 10.40 4.64 14.33
CA HIS A 2 8.97 4.83 14.03
C HIS A 2 8.50 6.23 14.42
N VAL A 3 7.57 6.78 13.65
CA VAL A 3 6.89 8.05 13.90
C VAL A 3 5.40 7.77 14.13
N CYS A 4 4.83 8.36 15.16
CA CYS A 4 3.40 8.28 15.42
C CYS A 4 2.69 9.53 14.89
N LYS A 5 1.58 9.35 14.17
CA LYS A 5 0.71 10.45 13.73
C LYS A 5 -0.73 10.18 14.15
N ASN A 6 -1.46 11.25 14.42
CA ASN A 6 -2.88 11.20 14.74
C ASN A 6 -3.69 11.38 13.46
N ILE A 7 -4.51 10.40 13.13
CA ILE A 7 -5.33 10.37 11.92
C ILE A 7 -6.80 10.31 12.31
N ASN A 8 -7.59 11.22 11.79
CA ASN A 8 -9.04 11.15 11.88
C ASN A 8 -9.57 10.12 10.87
N VAL A 9 -10.39 9.21 11.35
CA VAL A 9 -11.09 8.19 10.57
C VAL A 9 -12.56 8.27 10.91
N GLY A 10 -13.34 8.86 9.99
CA GLY A 10 -14.68 9.35 10.33
C GLY A 10 -14.62 10.29 11.54
N ASN A 11 -15.43 10.00 12.57
CA ASN A 11 -15.46 10.79 13.82
C ASN A 11 -14.46 10.29 14.88
N ARG A 12 -13.60 9.32 14.56
CA ARG A 12 -12.68 8.70 15.52
C ARG A 12 -11.24 9.13 15.26
N ARG A 13 -10.59 9.71 16.26
CA ARG A 13 -9.14 9.96 16.24
C ARG A 13 -8.39 8.66 16.51
N THR A 14 -7.48 8.30 15.60
CA THR A 14 -6.71 7.05 15.64
C THR A 14 -5.23 7.36 15.54
N SER A 15 -4.43 6.87 16.48
CA SER A 15 -2.97 7.01 16.45
C SER A 15 -2.35 5.86 15.66
N ILE A 16 -1.63 6.17 14.58
CA ILE A 16 -0.91 5.19 13.77
C ILE A 16 0.59 5.36 14.03
N ARG A 17 1.31 4.26 14.26
CA ARG A 17 2.77 4.25 14.46
C ARG A 17 3.43 3.33 13.44
N ILE A 18 4.17 3.93 12.50
CA ILE A 18 4.93 3.24 11.45
C ILE A 18 6.27 3.96 11.23
N GLU A 19 7.15 3.34 10.47
CA GLU A 19 8.47 3.81 10.09
C GLU A 19 8.38 5.16 9.36
N ARG A 20 9.38 6.03 9.55
CA ARG A 20 9.43 7.33 8.85
C ARG A 20 9.28 7.17 7.34
N GLU A 21 9.96 6.18 6.77
CA GLU A 21 9.94 5.93 5.32
C GLU A 21 8.56 5.51 4.83
N LEU A 22 7.83 4.71 5.61
CA LEU A 22 6.45 4.37 5.26
C LEU A 22 5.53 5.58 5.31
N TRP A 23 5.75 6.54 6.22
CA TRP A 23 5.01 7.81 6.18
C TRP A 23 5.33 8.64 4.94
N SER A 24 6.58 8.63 4.46
CA SER A 24 6.94 9.27 3.20
C SER A 24 6.19 8.62 2.04
N ALA A 25 6.20 7.28 1.97
CA ALA A 25 5.47 6.53 0.95
C ALA A 25 3.95 6.75 0.98
N VAL A 26 3.35 6.90 2.17
CA VAL A 26 1.94 7.29 2.34
C VAL A 26 1.68 8.67 1.76
N ASN A 27 2.54 9.65 2.08
CA ASN A 27 2.37 11.01 1.59
C ASN A 27 2.50 11.08 0.05
N GLU A 28 3.47 10.37 -0.52
CA GLU A 28 3.64 10.29 -1.98
C GLU A 28 2.44 9.65 -2.66
N LEU A 29 1.93 8.53 -2.11
CA LEU A 29 0.71 7.90 -2.60
C LEU A 29 -0.45 8.88 -2.55
N CYS A 30 -0.69 9.52 -1.40
CA CYS A 30 -1.73 10.52 -1.23
C CYS A 30 -1.62 11.67 -2.25
N GLN A 31 -0.41 12.16 -2.50
CA GLN A 31 -0.17 13.20 -3.50
C GLN A 31 -0.49 12.72 -4.92
N ARG A 32 -0.07 11.50 -5.29
CA ARG A 32 -0.33 10.90 -6.62
C ARG A 32 -1.82 10.70 -6.88
N GLU A 33 -2.53 10.25 -5.85
CA GLU A 33 -3.96 9.92 -5.93
C GLU A 33 -4.88 11.12 -5.61
N GLY A 34 -4.31 12.30 -5.35
CA GLY A 34 -5.09 13.50 -5.05
C GLY A 34 -5.96 13.40 -3.80
N MET A 35 -5.51 12.67 -2.78
CA MET A 35 -6.26 12.44 -1.54
C MET A 35 -5.43 12.70 -0.28
N THR A 36 -6.09 12.94 0.84
CA THR A 36 -5.44 13.11 2.14
C THR A 36 -5.16 11.76 2.82
N VAL A 37 -4.24 11.75 3.78
CA VAL A 37 -3.97 10.57 4.63
C VAL A 37 -5.22 10.15 5.43
N HIS A 38 -6.08 11.11 5.79
CA HIS A 38 -7.33 10.87 6.50
C HIS A 38 -8.34 10.11 5.64
N GLU A 39 -8.50 10.52 4.39
CA GLU A 39 -9.36 9.85 3.41
C GLU A 39 -8.86 8.45 3.11
N LEU A 40 -7.56 8.30 2.83
CA LEU A 40 -6.92 7.00 2.62
C LEU A 40 -7.18 6.05 3.80
N CYS A 41 -6.90 6.51 5.02
CA CYS A 41 -7.12 5.69 6.22
C CYS A 41 -8.60 5.38 6.45
N SER A 42 -9.51 6.27 6.07
CA SER A 42 -10.96 6.04 6.14
C SER A 42 -11.44 5.03 5.11
N ILE A 43 -10.84 4.99 3.92
CA ILE A 43 -11.10 3.94 2.92
C ILE A 43 -10.62 2.60 3.47
N ILE A 44 -9.38 2.52 3.95
CA ILE A 44 -8.81 1.28 4.50
C ILE A 44 -9.61 0.79 5.72
N ASP A 45 -10.09 1.68 6.59
CA ASP A 45 -10.93 1.34 7.75
C ASP A 45 -12.20 0.58 7.36
N LYS A 46 -12.80 0.89 6.21
CA LYS A 46 -14.01 0.20 5.71
C LYS A 46 -13.74 -1.24 5.26
N PHE A 47 -12.54 -1.52 4.75
CA PHE A 47 -12.22 -2.82 4.12
C PHE A 47 -11.29 -3.71 4.95
N ARG A 48 -10.66 -3.19 6.01
CA ARG A 48 -9.66 -3.96 6.78
C ARG A 48 -10.22 -5.13 7.61
N GLY A 49 -11.55 -5.25 7.72
CA GLY A 49 -12.19 -6.25 8.57
C GLY A 49 -11.71 -6.16 10.02
N GLY A 50 -11.32 -7.30 10.61
CA GLY A 50 -10.80 -7.39 11.98
C GLY A 50 -9.35 -6.91 12.16
N ASN A 51 -8.63 -6.59 11.07
CA ASN A 51 -7.24 -6.17 11.16
C ASN A 51 -7.08 -4.77 11.74
N SER A 52 -5.94 -4.51 12.38
CA SER A 52 -5.59 -3.16 12.82
C SER A 52 -5.39 -2.23 11.62
N LEU A 53 -5.71 -0.94 11.79
CA LEU A 53 -5.50 0.06 10.74
C LEU A 53 -4.03 0.15 10.32
N THR A 54 -3.10 0.04 11.27
CA THR A 54 -1.66 0.06 11.01
C THR A 54 -1.22 -1.11 10.13
N ALA A 55 -1.69 -2.32 10.43
CA ALA A 55 -1.37 -3.50 9.63
C ALA A 55 -1.96 -3.39 8.22
N ALA A 56 -3.23 -3.00 8.13
CA ALA A 56 -3.93 -2.83 6.85
C ALA A 56 -3.27 -1.74 5.98
N LEU A 57 -2.87 -0.61 6.57
CA LEU A 57 -2.16 0.45 5.86
C LEU A 57 -0.82 -0.02 5.28
N ARG A 58 -0.05 -0.80 6.03
CA ARG A 58 1.22 -1.36 5.55
C ARG A 58 1.02 -2.30 4.36
N VAL A 59 0.03 -3.19 4.45
CA VAL A 59 -0.31 -4.10 3.34
C VAL A 59 -0.79 -3.31 2.12
N PHE A 60 -1.64 -2.30 2.34
CA PHE A 60 -2.13 -1.43 1.26
C PHE A 60 -0.98 -0.74 0.52
N LEU A 61 0.00 -0.17 1.22
CA LEU A 61 1.17 0.45 0.60
C LEU A 61 1.93 -0.56 -0.28
N VAL A 62 2.19 -1.76 0.23
CA VAL A 62 2.89 -2.80 -0.55
C VAL A 62 2.12 -3.15 -1.81
N VAL A 63 0.80 -3.33 -1.72
CA VAL A 63 -0.04 -3.64 -2.88
C VAL A 63 -0.03 -2.48 -3.88
N TYR A 64 -0.24 -1.25 -3.42
CA TYR A 64 -0.22 -0.06 -4.27
C TYR A 64 1.09 0.06 -5.06
N TYR A 65 2.23 0.00 -4.38
CA TYR A 65 3.53 0.15 -5.04
C TYR A 65 3.89 -1.06 -5.91
N ARG A 66 3.43 -2.28 -5.58
CA ARG A 66 3.60 -3.45 -6.46
C ARG A 66 2.81 -3.32 -7.76
N LEU A 67 1.59 -2.78 -7.71
CA LEU A 67 0.79 -2.53 -8.92
C LEU A 67 1.40 -1.41 -9.77
N ALA A 68 1.98 -0.39 -9.13
CA ALA A 68 2.71 0.68 -9.83
C ALA A 68 4.04 0.19 -10.43
N ALA A 69 4.67 -0.83 -9.84
CA ALA A 69 5.89 -1.48 -10.33
C ALA A 69 5.59 -2.42 -11.51
N THR A 70 5.02 -1.88 -12.58
CA THR A 70 4.80 -2.57 -13.87
C THR A 70 6.12 -3.06 -14.45
N GLU A 71 6.11 -4.10 -15.29
CA GLU A 71 7.34 -4.62 -15.91
C GLU A 71 8.09 -3.53 -16.71
N VAL A 72 7.35 -2.71 -17.46
CA VAL A 72 7.93 -1.58 -18.21
C VAL A 72 8.51 -0.55 -17.25
N GLY A 73 7.80 -0.16 -16.20
CA GLY A 73 8.28 0.80 -15.21
C GLY A 73 9.48 0.27 -14.41
N HIS A 74 9.47 -1.01 -14.06
CA HIS A 74 10.54 -1.72 -13.37
C HIS A 74 11.81 -1.77 -14.21
N ALA A 75 11.69 -2.18 -15.48
CA ALA A 75 12.78 -2.21 -16.44
C ALA A 75 13.33 -0.80 -16.74
N THR A 76 12.44 0.21 -16.91
CA THR A 76 12.84 1.61 -17.14
C THR A 76 13.57 2.20 -15.93
N ALA A 77 13.14 1.85 -14.71
CA ALA A 77 13.81 2.23 -13.48
C ALA A 77 15.14 1.46 -13.25
N GLY A 78 15.49 0.51 -14.12
CA GLY A 78 16.75 -0.23 -14.06
C GLY A 78 16.84 -1.25 -12.92
N HIS A 79 15.70 -1.65 -12.36
CA HIS A 79 15.64 -2.71 -11.35
C HIS A 79 15.42 -4.06 -12.03
N GLY A 80 15.99 -5.14 -11.49
CA GLY A 80 15.75 -6.51 -11.99
C GLY A 80 16.46 -6.88 -13.30
N ALA A 81 17.52 -6.17 -13.71
CA ALA A 81 18.36 -6.49 -14.87
C ALA A 81 19.21 -7.78 -14.70
N GLY A 82 18.61 -8.82 -14.15
CA GLY A 82 19.15 -10.17 -14.07
C GLY A 82 18.20 -11.14 -14.77
N VAL A 83 18.35 -11.23 -16.09
CA VAL A 83 17.98 -12.34 -16.98
C VAL A 83 16.48 -12.52 -17.31
N ALA A 84 16.23 -12.58 -18.62
CA ALA A 84 14.93 -12.75 -19.27
C ALA A 84 14.18 -14.04 -18.89
N GLY A 85 12.85 -13.96 -18.74
CA GLY A 85 11.95 -15.07 -19.06
C GLY A 85 10.66 -15.26 -18.23
N ARG A 86 9.52 -15.15 -18.95
CA ARG A 86 8.19 -15.81 -18.75
C ARG A 86 7.24 -15.16 -17.72
N GLY A 87 5.96 -14.93 -17.96
CA GLY A 87 4.96 -15.31 -18.97
C GLY A 87 3.57 -14.94 -18.41
N ALA A 88 2.55 -14.77 -19.26
CA ALA A 88 1.28 -14.08 -18.98
C ALA A 88 0.23 -14.84 -18.11
N ASP A 89 0.65 -15.81 -17.30
CA ASP A 89 -0.19 -16.71 -16.49
C ASP A 89 -0.02 -16.55 -14.96
N ARG A 90 0.79 -15.58 -14.49
CA ARG A 90 1.19 -15.50 -13.06
C ARG A 90 0.21 -14.86 -12.06
N TRP A 91 -0.89 -14.24 -12.51
CA TRP A 91 -1.74 -13.40 -11.64
C TRP A 91 -2.95 -14.14 -11.04
N SER A 92 -3.23 -15.37 -11.48
CA SER A 92 -4.31 -16.21 -10.93
C SER A 92 -4.22 -16.47 -9.42
N PRO A 93 -3.02 -16.61 -8.79
CA PRO A 93 -2.91 -16.83 -7.35
C PRO A 93 -3.21 -15.57 -6.52
N ILE A 94 -3.05 -14.36 -7.08
CA ILE A 94 -3.14 -13.10 -6.32
C ILE A 94 -4.59 -12.74 -5.98
N ILE A 95 -5.53 -13.08 -6.86
CA ILE A 95 -6.97 -12.92 -6.60
C ILE A 95 -7.42 -13.88 -5.49
N ALA A 96 -6.87 -15.10 -5.45
CA ALA A 96 -7.19 -16.08 -4.41
C ALA A 96 -6.55 -15.74 -3.05
N GLN A 97 -5.34 -15.18 -3.02
CA GLN A 97 -4.56 -15.02 -1.79
C GLN A 97 -4.90 -13.76 -0.97
N VAL A 98 -5.43 -12.71 -1.59
CA VAL A 98 -5.66 -11.41 -0.92
C VAL A 98 -7.09 -11.29 -0.37
N PHE A 99 -8.05 -12.03 -0.92
CA PHE A 99 -9.48 -11.85 -0.65
C PHE A 99 -10.27 -13.14 -0.42
N GLN A 100 -9.62 -14.28 -0.16
CA GLN A 100 -10.33 -15.45 0.36
C GLN A 100 -9.99 -15.66 1.84
N ASP A 101 -11.07 -15.62 2.62
CA ASP A 101 -11.28 -15.77 4.08
C ASP A 101 -10.44 -14.90 5.03
#